data_AF-A0A2H3K8F5-F1
#
_entry.id   AF-A0A2H3K8F5-F1
#
_cell.length_a   1.000
_cell.length_b   1.000
_cell.length_c   1.000
_cell.angle_alpha   90.00
_cell.angle_beta   90.00
_cell.angle_gamma   90.00
#
_symmetry.space_group_name_H-M   'P 1'
#
loop_
_entity.id
_entity.type
_entity.pdbx_description
1 polymer ?
#
loop_
_entity_poly.entity_id
_entity_poly.type
_entity_poly.pdbx_seq_one_letter_code
_entity_poly.pdbx_strand_id
1 'polypeptide(L)'
;TVIYLYIAGEVLEVTPEHPFLVNGEWLTADKLTTYHSLTLHDGTTTPIEKIETITLATPKKVYNFAVQGYNSYFVGESRVLVHNCEIPANRLNLSNFETPKTLISAKGISGKFSKKGYEYRIDTNKITPGEGGFHIHIYKDGKEVAKVMGTGGWSKGHRGNTLLKPSEIDSEVKKEINKLVNATQKAVKNRQ
;
A
#
# COMPACT_ATOMS: atom_id res chain seq x y z
N THR A 1 -14.46 -3.76 15.66
CA THR A 1 -14.08 -5.17 15.85
C THR A 1 -12.75 -5.23 16.55
N VAL A 2 -12.56 -6.21 17.42
CA VAL A 2 -11.32 -6.46 18.16
C VAL A 2 -10.97 -7.94 17.97
N ILE A 3 -9.68 -8.23 17.89
CA ILE A 3 -9.13 -9.59 17.82
C ILE A 3 -8.33 -9.86 19.09
N TYR A 4 -8.57 -11.01 19.71
CA TYR A 4 -7.80 -11.53 20.83
C TYR A 4 -6.93 -12.68 20.33
N LEU A 5 -5.61 -12.53 20.45
CA LEU A 5 -4.62 -13.53 20.08
C LEU A 5 -4.07 -14.15 21.36
N TYR A 6 -4.18 -15.47 21.49
CA TYR A 6 -3.63 -16.23 22.61
C TYR A 6 -2.29 -16.82 22.19
N ILE A 7 -1.23 -16.45 22.91
CA ILE A 7 0.15 -16.82 22.60
C ILE A 7 0.92 -17.06 23.89
N ALA A 8 1.61 -18.20 24.03
CA ALA A 8 2.45 -18.50 25.19
C ALA A 8 1.78 -18.22 26.56
N GLY A 9 0.48 -18.49 26.69
CA GLY A 9 -0.31 -18.21 27.90
C GLY A 9 -0.69 -16.74 28.14
N GLU A 10 -0.36 -15.84 27.22
CA GLU A 10 -0.72 -14.42 27.20
C GLU A 10 -1.85 -14.15 26.19
N VAL A 11 -2.60 -13.05 26.39
CA VAL A 11 -3.61 -12.57 25.44
C VAL A 11 -3.24 -11.17 24.93
N LEU A 12 -3.03 -11.04 23.61
CA LEU A 12 -2.90 -9.75 22.95
C LEU A 12 -4.27 -9.29 22.43
N GLU A 13 -4.71 -8.13 22.90
CA GLU A 13 -5.90 -7.45 22.35
C GLU A 13 -5.46 -6.46 21.27
N VAL A 14 -5.88 -6.71 20.02
CA VAL A 14 -5.45 -5.91 18.86
C VAL A 14 -6.59 -5.54 17.92
N THR A 15 -6.39 -4.49 17.15
CA THR A 15 -7.29 -4.14 16.06
C THR A 15 -7.05 -5.05 14.84
N PRO A 16 -8.08 -5.34 14.02
CA PRO A 16 -7.96 -6.22 12.85
C PRO A 16 -6.83 -5.85 11.89
N GLU A 17 -6.58 -4.56 11.72
CA GLU A 17 -5.55 -4.03 10.85
C GLU A 17 -4.14 -4.10 11.43
N HIS A 18 -3.95 -4.51 12.69
CA HIS A 18 -2.63 -4.50 13.31
C HIS A 18 -1.71 -5.59 12.71
N PRO A 19 -0.53 -5.23 12.17
CA PRO A 19 0.35 -6.17 11.48
C PRO A 19 1.34 -6.87 12.42
N PHE A 20 1.55 -8.15 12.15
CA PHE A 20 2.49 -9.03 12.81
C PHE A 20 3.44 -9.65 11.80
N LEU A 21 4.69 -9.88 12.22
CA LEU A 21 5.68 -10.55 11.36
C LEU A 21 5.56 -12.07 11.48
N VAL A 22 5.23 -12.72 10.37
CA VAL A 22 5.09 -14.18 10.23
C VAL A 22 6.00 -14.64 9.09
N ASN A 23 6.96 -15.52 9.38
CA ASN A 23 7.90 -16.06 8.39
C ASN A 23 8.60 -15.00 7.51
N GLY A 24 8.90 -13.83 8.07
CA GLY A 24 9.53 -12.72 7.35
C GLY A 24 8.56 -11.82 6.56
N GLU A 25 7.26 -12.08 6.61
CA GLU A 25 6.22 -11.27 5.96
C GLU A 25 5.28 -10.61 6.99
N TRP A 26 4.77 -9.43 6.67
CA TRP A 26 3.81 -8.72 7.52
C TRP A 26 2.38 -9.12 7.18
N LEU A 27 1.68 -9.74 8.14
CA LEU A 27 0.28 -10.12 8.03
C LEU A 27 -0.55 -9.34 9.06
N THR A 28 -1.72 -8.83 8.66
CA THR A 28 -2.67 -8.20 9.58
C THR A 28 -3.34 -9.23 10.48
N ALA A 29 -3.77 -8.80 11.68
CA ALA A 29 -4.38 -9.65 12.68
C ALA A 29 -5.59 -10.43 12.14
N ASP A 30 -6.40 -9.82 11.26
CA ASP A 30 -7.55 -10.44 10.61
C ASP A 30 -7.20 -11.56 9.61
N LYS A 31 -5.93 -11.66 9.21
CA LYS A 31 -5.40 -12.72 8.33
C LYS A 31 -4.62 -13.79 9.09
N LEU A 32 -4.42 -13.62 10.39
CA LEU A 32 -3.75 -14.63 11.19
C LEU A 32 -4.64 -15.87 11.32
N THR A 33 -3.97 -17.02 11.42
CA THR A 33 -4.60 -18.32 11.69
C THR A 33 -3.75 -19.03 12.73
N THR A 34 -4.30 -20.05 13.39
CA THR A 34 -3.56 -20.88 14.36
C THR A 34 -2.42 -21.70 13.72
N TYR A 35 -2.30 -21.70 12.38
CA TYR A 35 -1.16 -22.28 11.68
C TYR A 35 0.05 -21.34 11.58
N HIS A 36 -0.11 -20.07 11.92
CA HIS A 36 0.97 -19.09 11.91
C HIS A 36 1.73 -19.07 13.24
N SER A 37 2.99 -18.65 13.19
CA SER A 37 3.81 -18.35 14.35
C SER A 37 4.32 -16.90 14.26
N LEU A 38 4.28 -16.19 15.38
CA LEU A 38 4.65 -14.78 15.48
C LEU A 38 6.11 -14.63 15.86
N THR A 39 6.79 -13.65 15.27
CA THR A 39 8.22 -13.39 15.53
C THR A 39 8.42 -12.67 16.87
N LEU A 40 9.35 -13.17 17.69
CA LEU A 40 9.75 -12.60 18.98
C LEU A 40 10.99 -11.70 18.86
N HIS A 41 11.31 -10.97 19.92
CA HIS A 41 12.44 -10.02 19.96
C HIS A 41 13.83 -10.60 19.75
N ASP A 42 14.02 -11.88 20.04
CA ASP A 42 15.28 -12.60 19.82
C ASP A 42 15.35 -13.25 18.42
N GLY A 43 14.34 -13.01 17.57
CA GLY A 43 14.22 -13.58 16.23
C GLY A 43 13.63 -15.00 16.19
N THR A 44 13.28 -15.58 17.34
CA THR A 44 12.56 -16.86 17.40
C THR A 44 11.06 -16.66 17.12
N THR A 45 10.27 -17.73 17.15
CA THR A 45 8.83 -17.68 16.86
C THR A 45 7.99 -18.35 17.94
N THR A 46 6.80 -17.82 18.22
CA THR A 46 5.79 -18.41 19.11
C THR A 46 4.51 -18.79 18.34
N PRO A 47 3.91 -19.97 18.55
CA PRO A 47 2.67 -20.36 17.88
C PRO A 47 1.47 -19.56 18.41
N ILE A 48 0.45 -19.40 17.56
CA ILE A 48 -0.85 -18.86 17.97
C ILE A 48 -1.72 -20.01 18.48
N GLU A 49 -2.06 -19.97 19.76
CA GLU A 49 -2.86 -21.02 20.42
C GLU A 49 -4.34 -20.90 20.05
N LYS A 50 -4.84 -19.67 19.99
CA LYS A 50 -6.25 -19.37 19.74
C LYS A 50 -6.44 -17.95 19.21
N ILE A 51 -7.48 -17.76 18.40
CA ILE A 51 -7.90 -16.46 17.88
C ILE A 51 -9.39 -16.28 18.15
N GLU A 52 -9.77 -15.15 18.74
CA GLU A 52 -11.18 -14.75 18.88
C GLU A 52 -11.43 -13.38 18.25
N THR A 53 -12.51 -13.26 17.47
CA THR A 53 -12.91 -12.01 16.83
C THR A 53 -14.24 -11.54 17.39
N ILE A 54 -14.26 -10.35 17.99
CA ILE A 54 -15.44 -9.76 18.62
C ILE A 54 -15.82 -8.45 17.90
N THR A 55 -17.06 -8.37 17.42
CA THR A 55 -17.65 -7.11 16.95
C THR A 55 -18.23 -6.36 18.14
N LEU A 56 -17.58 -5.27 18.54
CA LEU A 56 -18.07 -4.42 19.63
C LEU A 56 -19.31 -3.64 19.20
N ALA A 57 -20.33 -3.60 20.08
CA ALA A 57 -21.53 -2.79 19.87
C ALA A 57 -21.24 -1.28 19.95
N THR A 58 -20.17 -0.88 20.64
CA THR A 58 -19.73 0.50 20.82
C THR A 58 -18.25 0.66 20.48
N PRO A 59 -17.81 1.84 20.00
CA PRO A 59 -16.39 2.11 19.75
C PRO A 59 -15.56 2.01 21.05
N LYS A 60 -14.45 1.25 21.01
CA LYS A 60 -13.48 1.15 22.11
C LYS A 60 -12.27 2.04 21.81
N LYS A 61 -11.77 2.74 22.83
CA LYS A 61 -10.55 3.54 22.73
C LYS A 61 -9.34 2.60 22.70
N VAL A 62 -8.51 2.74 21.67
CA VAL A 62 -7.24 2.03 21.51
C VAL A 62 -6.08 3.02 21.55
N TYR A 63 -4.90 2.55 21.92
CA TYR A 63 -3.69 3.37 22.05
C TYR A 63 -2.62 2.89 21.08
N ASN A 64 -1.95 3.83 20.43
CA ASN A 64 -0.76 3.58 19.60
C ASN A 64 0.31 4.61 19.99
N PHE A 65 1.59 4.24 19.90
CA PHE A 65 2.70 5.17 20.14
C PHE A 65 3.81 4.95 19.11
N ALA A 66 4.51 6.03 18.76
CA ALA A 66 5.56 6.01 17.75
C ALA A 66 6.95 6.01 18.38
N VAL A 67 7.83 5.17 17.85
CA VAL A 67 9.25 5.12 18.21
C VAL A 67 10.04 5.91 17.16
N GLN A 68 10.84 6.88 17.58
CA GLN A 68 11.64 7.68 16.65
C GLN A 68 12.66 6.80 15.92
N GLY A 69 12.63 6.81 14.59
CA GLY A 69 13.57 6.07 13.74
C GLY A 69 13.21 4.60 13.49
N TYR A 70 12.19 4.05 14.18
CA TYR A 70 11.75 2.67 14.01
C TYR A 70 10.23 2.59 13.92
N ASN A 71 9.71 1.94 12.88
CA ASN A 71 8.27 1.71 12.71
C ASN A 71 7.84 0.36 13.29
N SER A 72 8.56 -0.19 14.27
CA SER A 72 8.23 -1.47 14.88
C SER A 72 8.59 -1.45 16.35
N TYR A 73 7.80 -2.15 17.17
CA TYR A 73 8.01 -2.26 18.61
C TYR A 73 7.57 -3.64 19.10
N PHE A 74 7.96 -3.99 20.32
CA PHE A 74 7.56 -5.25 20.94
C PHE A 74 6.39 -5.02 21.89
N VAL A 75 5.40 -5.89 21.84
CA VAL A 75 4.22 -5.87 22.71
C VAL A 75 4.16 -7.12 23.56
N GLY A 76 3.57 -6.96 24.75
CA GLY A 76 3.31 -8.09 25.64
C GLY A 76 4.50 -8.56 26.44
N GLU A 77 4.26 -9.49 27.35
CA GLU A 77 5.31 -10.16 28.13
C GLU A 77 6.17 -11.04 27.22
N SER A 78 5.54 -11.63 26.20
CA SER A 78 6.17 -12.45 25.17
C SER A 78 7.05 -11.64 24.21
N ARG A 79 6.95 -10.30 24.22
CA ARG A 79 7.73 -9.39 23.35
C ARG A 79 7.59 -9.74 21.87
N VAL A 80 6.35 -9.78 21.39
CA VAL A 80 6.05 -10.03 19.97
C VAL A 80 6.33 -8.80 19.14
N LEU A 81 7.00 -8.97 17.99
CA LEU A 81 7.30 -7.88 17.07
C LEU A 81 6.05 -7.45 16.30
N VAL A 82 5.67 -6.19 16.49
CA VAL A 82 4.58 -5.53 15.77
C VAL A 82 5.08 -4.29 15.04
N HIS A 83 4.37 -3.89 13.98
CA HIS A 83 4.71 -2.67 13.25
C HIS A 83 3.83 -1.50 13.71
N ASN A 84 4.46 -0.39 14.12
CA ASN A 84 3.82 0.90 14.27
C ASN A 84 3.50 1.46 12.87
N CYS A 85 2.32 1.15 12.35
CA CYS A 85 1.82 1.84 11.17
C CYS A 85 0.57 2.63 11.55
N GLU A 86 0.54 3.93 11.24
CA GLU A 86 -0.72 4.57 10.89
C GLU A 86 -1.18 3.91 9.58
N ILE A 87 -2.15 2.99 9.67
CA ILE A 87 -2.65 2.27 8.50
C ILE A 87 -3.91 2.98 8.00
N PRO A 88 -3.85 3.85 6.97
CA PRO A 88 -4.96 3.89 6.04
C PRO A 88 -4.99 2.52 5.34
N ALA A 89 -6.11 1.82 5.42
CA ALA A 89 -6.40 0.41 5.10
C ALA A 89 -5.96 -0.15 3.72
N ASN A 90 -4.80 0.21 3.18
CA ASN A 90 -4.46 0.00 1.77
C ASN A 90 -3.01 -0.41 1.50
N ARG A 91 -2.27 -0.95 2.48
CA ARG A 91 -0.86 -1.38 2.27
C ARG A 91 -0.52 -2.76 2.82
N LEU A 92 -1.30 -3.76 2.44
CA LEU A 92 -0.73 -5.08 2.17
C LEU A 92 -0.53 -5.21 0.66
N ASN A 93 0.60 -5.82 0.28
CA ASN A 93 1.28 -5.86 -1.01
C ASN A 93 2.40 -4.81 -1.10
N LEU A 94 3.60 -5.22 -0.68
CA LEU A 94 4.82 -4.69 -1.29
C LEU A 94 4.78 -5.10 -2.76
N SER A 95 4.29 -4.21 -3.62
CA SER A 95 4.66 -4.33 -5.02
C SER A 95 6.16 -4.06 -5.13
N ASN A 96 6.89 -4.93 -5.84
CA ASN A 96 8.29 -4.71 -6.26
C ASN A 96 8.44 -3.54 -7.26
N PHE A 97 7.41 -2.69 -7.38
CA PHE A 97 7.39 -1.55 -8.26
C PHE A 97 8.17 -0.39 -7.65
N GLU A 98 9.35 -0.15 -8.22
CA GLU A 98 10.13 1.06 -7.98
C GLU A 98 9.72 2.16 -8.97
N THR A 99 9.50 3.36 -8.46
CA THR A 99 9.27 4.52 -9.33
C THR A 99 10.57 4.88 -10.06
N PRO A 100 10.50 5.40 -11.30
CA PRO A 100 11.68 5.86 -12.02
C PRO A 100 12.51 6.85 -11.20
N LYS A 101 13.84 6.75 -11.29
CA LYS A 101 14.76 7.74 -10.69
C LYS A 101 14.56 9.14 -11.29
N THR A 102 14.21 9.19 -12.57
CA THR A 102 13.88 10.44 -13.28
C THR A 102 12.40 10.44 -13.58
N LEU A 103 11.68 11.45 -13.05
CA LEU A 103 10.22 11.59 -13.18
C LEU A 103 9.82 12.75 -14.11
N ILE A 104 10.79 13.50 -14.62
CA ILE A 104 10.57 14.65 -15.50
C ILE A 104 11.48 14.51 -16.72
N SER A 105 10.89 14.54 -17.91
CA SER A 105 11.62 14.39 -19.17
C SER A 105 10.91 15.08 -20.32
N ALA A 106 11.68 15.68 -21.21
CA ALA A 106 11.12 16.29 -22.41
C ALA A 106 10.56 15.25 -23.41
N LYS A 107 11.07 14.01 -23.37
CA LYS A 107 10.66 12.93 -24.28
C LYS A 107 9.58 12.01 -23.68
N GLY A 108 9.18 12.27 -22.44
CA GLY A 108 8.40 11.34 -21.62
C GLY A 108 9.28 10.25 -21.00
N ILE A 109 8.75 9.57 -19.98
CA ILE A 109 9.40 8.46 -19.28
C ILE A 109 8.47 7.26 -19.30
N SER A 110 8.93 6.15 -19.85
CA SER A 110 8.17 4.90 -19.85
C SER A 110 8.73 3.90 -18.86
N GLY A 111 7.87 3.01 -18.37
CA GLY A 111 8.27 1.92 -17.50
C GLY A 111 7.18 0.85 -17.39
N LYS A 112 7.43 -0.15 -16.55
CA LYS A 112 6.52 -1.28 -16.33
C LYS A 112 6.01 -1.29 -14.90
N PHE A 113 4.75 -1.64 -14.74
CA PHE A 113 4.18 -1.97 -13.44
C PHE A 113 4.61 -3.39 -13.03
N SER A 114 4.42 -3.76 -11.76
CA SER A 114 4.78 -5.11 -11.29
C SER A 114 3.96 -6.20 -12.00
N LYS A 115 2.70 -5.87 -12.32
CA LYS A 115 1.79 -6.77 -13.03
C LYS A 115 2.22 -6.93 -14.49
N LYS A 116 2.48 -8.17 -14.90
CA LYS A 116 2.82 -8.51 -16.29
C LYS A 116 1.78 -7.93 -17.27
N GLY A 117 2.28 -7.34 -18.36
CA GLY A 117 1.47 -6.74 -19.42
C GLY A 117 1.07 -5.28 -19.15
N TYR A 118 1.29 -4.77 -17.93
CA TYR A 118 0.99 -3.38 -17.59
C TYR A 118 2.23 -2.48 -17.72
N GLU A 119 2.07 -1.39 -18.45
CA GLU A 119 3.12 -0.41 -18.71
C GLU A 119 2.58 1.01 -18.49
N TYR A 120 3.47 1.96 -18.27
CA TYR A 120 3.12 3.37 -18.19
C TYR A 120 4.04 4.25 -19.01
N ARG A 121 3.54 5.44 -19.29
CA ARG A 121 4.30 6.57 -19.82
C ARG A 121 3.90 7.84 -19.10
N ILE A 122 4.88 8.50 -18.49
CA ILE A 122 4.74 9.82 -17.86
C ILE A 122 5.14 10.85 -18.90
N ASP A 123 4.23 11.77 -19.20
CA ASP A 123 4.51 12.92 -20.06
C ASP A 123 4.39 14.19 -19.22
N THR A 124 5.48 14.96 -19.16
CA THR A 124 5.60 16.24 -18.41
C THR A 124 5.65 17.46 -19.33
N ASN A 125 5.46 17.26 -20.64
CA ASN A 125 5.61 18.28 -21.67
C ASN A 125 4.26 18.58 -22.35
N LYS A 126 4.05 19.84 -22.78
CA LYS A 126 2.86 20.31 -23.50
C LYS A 126 1.55 19.98 -22.79
N ILE A 127 1.41 20.48 -21.56
CA ILE A 127 0.32 20.10 -20.66
C ILE A 127 -0.69 21.21 -20.57
N THR A 128 -1.95 20.83 -20.71
CA THR A 128 -3.06 21.75 -20.60
C THR A 128 -3.08 22.38 -19.21
N PRO A 129 -3.25 23.71 -19.07
CA PRO A 129 -3.48 24.34 -17.79
C PRO A 129 -4.62 23.62 -17.04
N GLY A 130 -4.38 23.23 -15.79
CA GLY A 130 -5.35 22.48 -14.96
C GLY A 130 -5.12 20.97 -14.87
N GLU A 131 -4.25 20.37 -15.70
CA GLU A 131 -3.94 18.93 -15.61
C GLU A 131 -2.92 18.57 -14.50
N GLY A 132 -2.41 19.56 -13.76
CA GLY A 132 -1.47 19.32 -12.65
C GLY A 132 -0.02 19.07 -13.09
N GLY A 133 0.35 19.51 -14.30
CA GLY A 133 1.75 19.58 -14.75
C GLY A 133 2.37 18.27 -15.24
N PHE A 134 1.61 17.18 -15.29
CA PHE A 134 1.97 15.91 -15.95
C PHE A 134 0.70 15.10 -16.28
N HIS A 135 0.79 14.15 -17.19
CA HIS A 135 -0.18 13.06 -17.30
C HIS A 135 0.53 11.72 -17.46
N ILE A 136 -0.12 10.66 -16.98
CA ILE A 136 0.38 9.30 -17.04
C ILE A 136 -0.58 8.49 -17.89
N HIS A 137 -0.06 7.92 -18.98
CA HIS A 137 -0.75 6.92 -19.78
C HIS A 137 -0.45 5.54 -19.21
N ILE A 138 -1.48 4.69 -19.11
CA ILE A 138 -1.40 3.31 -18.65
C ILE A 138 -1.81 2.40 -19.80
N TYR A 139 -0.96 1.43 -20.08
CA TYR A 139 -1.14 0.46 -21.14
C TYR A 139 -1.31 -0.94 -20.55
N LYS A 140 -2.12 -1.75 -21.22
CA LYS A 140 -2.22 -3.19 -20.99
C LYS A 140 -2.03 -3.89 -22.34
N ASP A 141 -1.02 -4.73 -22.44
CA ASP A 141 -0.70 -5.49 -23.66
C ASP A 141 -0.59 -4.58 -24.90
N GLY A 142 0.04 -3.41 -24.73
CA GLY A 142 0.24 -2.40 -25.77
C GLY A 142 -0.96 -1.49 -26.06
N LYS A 143 -2.14 -1.77 -25.50
CA LYS A 143 -3.34 -0.91 -25.64
C LYS A 143 -3.44 0.08 -24.49
N GLU A 144 -3.70 1.35 -24.80
CA GLU A 144 -4.00 2.36 -23.77
C GLU A 144 -5.32 2.01 -23.08
N VAL A 145 -5.26 1.80 -21.77
CA VAL A 145 -6.42 1.42 -20.95
C VAL A 145 -6.82 2.50 -19.96
N ALA A 146 -5.90 3.38 -19.55
CA ALA A 146 -6.22 4.52 -18.72
C ALA A 146 -5.27 5.69 -18.95
N LYS A 147 -5.75 6.88 -18.58
CA LYS A 147 -4.98 8.12 -18.55
C LYS A 147 -5.30 8.84 -17.25
N VAL A 148 -4.26 9.21 -16.52
CA VAL A 148 -4.36 9.87 -15.21
C VAL A 148 -3.66 11.23 -15.28
N MET A 149 -4.36 12.28 -14.90
CA MET A 149 -3.83 13.64 -14.82
C MET A 149 -2.99 13.81 -13.56
N GLY A 150 -2.09 14.78 -13.56
CA GLY A 150 -1.27 15.14 -12.40
C GLY A 150 -2.06 15.62 -11.18
N THR A 151 -3.32 16.00 -11.35
CA THR A 151 -4.27 16.24 -10.25
C THR A 151 -4.77 14.96 -9.57
N GLY A 152 -4.47 13.78 -10.13
CA GLY A 152 -4.98 12.47 -9.71
C GLY A 152 -6.31 12.07 -10.38
N GLY A 153 -6.90 12.95 -11.21
CA GLY A 153 -8.13 12.65 -11.93
C GLY A 153 -7.91 11.68 -13.09
N TRP A 154 -8.86 10.76 -13.28
CA TRP A 154 -8.83 9.78 -14.36
C TRP A 154 -9.64 10.28 -15.56
N SER A 155 -9.10 10.17 -16.77
CA SER A 155 -9.82 10.53 -17.98
C SER A 155 -10.83 9.45 -18.35
N LYS A 156 -12.05 9.87 -18.72
CA LYS A 156 -13.11 8.97 -19.22
C LYS A 156 -12.82 8.44 -20.63
N GLY A 157 -11.97 9.14 -21.39
CA GLY A 157 -11.61 8.76 -22.75
C GLY A 157 -10.35 9.45 -23.26
N HIS A 158 -9.78 8.93 -24.33
CA HIS A 158 -8.62 9.52 -25.01
C HIS A 158 -8.58 9.07 -26.48
N ARG A 159 -8.34 10.01 -27.40
CA ARG A 159 -8.27 9.76 -28.86
C ARG A 159 -9.46 8.97 -29.42
N GLY A 160 -10.68 9.30 -28.98
CA GLY A 160 -11.90 8.64 -29.42
C GLY A 160 -12.20 7.30 -28.75
N ASN A 161 -11.32 6.81 -27.87
CA ASN A 161 -11.53 5.57 -27.12
C ASN A 161 -12.03 5.85 -25.70
N THR A 162 -12.96 5.03 -25.22
CA THR A 162 -13.35 4.98 -23.81
C THR A 162 -12.26 4.29 -23.00
N LEU A 163 -11.87 4.89 -21.87
CA LEU A 163 -10.86 4.36 -20.97
C LEU A 163 -11.50 3.70 -19.74
N LEU A 164 -10.75 2.81 -19.10
CA LEU A 164 -11.18 2.11 -17.89
C LEU A 164 -11.29 3.07 -16.70
N LYS A 165 -12.31 2.85 -15.88
CA LYS A 165 -12.47 3.50 -14.58
C LYS A 165 -11.47 2.90 -13.58
N PRO A 166 -11.16 3.62 -12.48
CA PRO A 166 -10.32 3.08 -11.40
C PRO A 166 -10.82 1.75 -10.81
N SER A 167 -12.12 1.48 -10.85
CA SER A 167 -12.72 0.22 -10.38
C SER A 167 -12.46 -0.97 -11.31
N GLU A 168 -12.13 -0.71 -12.58
CA GLU A 168 -11.94 -1.71 -13.63
C GLU A 168 -10.45 -2.06 -13.83
N ILE A 169 -9.54 -1.32 -13.16
CA ILE A 169 -8.11 -1.61 -13.16
C ILE A 169 -7.78 -2.54 -11.99
N ASP A 170 -6.85 -3.47 -12.25
CA ASP A 170 -6.28 -4.36 -11.23
C ASP A 170 -5.85 -3.55 -9.99
N SER A 171 -6.27 -4.02 -8.82
CA SER A 171 -6.10 -3.29 -7.57
C SER A 171 -4.62 -3.01 -7.22
N GLU A 172 -3.69 -3.88 -7.63
CA GLU A 172 -2.26 -3.71 -7.42
C GLU A 172 -1.70 -2.62 -8.34
N VAL A 173 -2.03 -2.69 -9.62
CA VAL A 173 -1.66 -1.66 -10.61
C VAL A 173 -2.21 -0.30 -10.20
N LYS A 174 -3.44 -0.23 -9.68
CA LYS A 174 -4.03 1.02 -9.17
C LYS A 174 -3.22 1.61 -8.01
N LYS A 175 -2.72 0.79 -7.09
CA LYS A 175 -1.85 1.25 -5.99
C LYS A 175 -0.54 1.83 -6.54
N GLU A 176 0.04 1.18 -7.54
CA GLU A 176 1.28 1.64 -8.20
C GLU A 176 1.10 2.92 -9.00
N ILE A 177 -0.02 3.06 -9.71
CA ILE A 177 -0.41 4.31 -10.37
C ILE A 177 -0.45 5.45 -9.35
N ASN A 178 -1.11 5.24 -8.21
CA ASN A 178 -1.17 6.26 -7.15
C ASN A 178 0.22 6.60 -6.59
N LYS A 179 1.08 5.58 -6.39
CA LYS A 179 2.48 5.78 -5.97
C LYS A 179 3.24 6.63 -7.00
N LEU A 180 3.07 6.35 -8.29
CA LEU A 180 3.72 7.04 -9.39
C LEU A 180 3.23 8.49 -9.55
N VAL A 181 1.92 8.72 -9.45
CA VAL A 181 1.31 10.06 -9.45
C VAL A 181 1.87 10.88 -8.30
N ASN A 182 1.87 10.35 -7.08
CA ASN A 182 2.37 11.06 -5.90
C ASN A 182 3.87 11.39 -6.01
N ALA A 183 4.68 10.46 -6.51
CA ALA A 183 6.11 10.70 -6.72
C ALA A 183 6.34 11.79 -7.78
N THR A 184 5.58 11.75 -8.89
CA THR A 184 5.69 12.73 -9.98
C THR A 184 5.21 14.11 -9.54
N GLN A 185 4.13 14.20 -8.76
CA GLN A 185 3.67 15.46 -8.15
C GLN A 185 4.77 16.10 -7.30
N LYS A 186 5.45 15.32 -6.45
CA LYS A 186 6.57 15.82 -5.63
C LYS A 186 7.71 16.32 -6.51
N ALA A 187 8.10 15.56 -7.54
CA ALA A 187 9.15 15.96 -8.46
C ALA A 187 8.82 17.25 -9.21
N VAL A 188 7.58 17.40 -9.70
CA VAL A 188 7.12 18.59 -10.43
C VAL A 188 7.05 19.81 -9.51
N LYS A 189 6.58 19.65 -8.26
CA LYS A 189 6.57 20.74 -7.27
C LYS A 189 7.98 21.22 -6.92
N ASN A 190 8.94 20.31 -6.77
CA ASN A 190 10.33 20.65 -6.45
C ASN A 190 11.10 21.29 -7.62
N ARG A 191 10.48 21.42 -8.80
CA ARG A 191 11.06 22.08 -9.98
C ARG A 191 10.69 23.57 -10.05
N GLN A 192 9.72 24.02 -9.26
CA GLN A 192 9.32 25.43 -9.11
C GLN A 192 10.11 26.08 -7.98
#